data_AF-A0A535TNZ8-F1
#
_entry.id   AF-A0A535TNZ8-F1
#
_cell.length_a   1.000
_cell.length_b   1.000
_cell.length_c   1.000
_cell.angle_alpha   90.00
_cell.angle_beta   90.00
_cell.angle_gamma   90.00
#
_symmetry.space_group_name_H-M   'P 1'
#
loop_
_entity.id
_entity.type
_entity.pdbx_description
1 polymer ?
#
loop_
_entity_poly.entity_id
_entity_poly.type
_entity_poly.pdbx_seq_one_letter_code
_entity_poly.pdbx_strand_id
1 'polypeptide(L)'
;MLDLTGIPVVDNHCHPVLLNQHLDGVQFRGYCTEATDAIFAEEHIPNTVYYLWLLRQMAIFYGCERDEETILEVRNKLATDALIEHLFRAANIDTLVLDPAYPPNSECYTPERMGQLGRCRAVKMLRLETLMQQLILQYGDFDDVVDRFSTAVSRAR
;
A
#
# COMPACT_ATOMS: atom_id res chain seq x y z
N MET A 1 -12.79 -24.37 -17.11
CA MET A 1 -12.04 -23.15 -16.76
C MET A 1 -11.11 -23.52 -15.62
N LEU A 2 -9.85 -23.05 -15.64
CA LEU A 2 -8.90 -23.31 -14.57
C LEU A 2 -9.25 -22.45 -13.35
N ASP A 3 -9.37 -23.05 -12.16
CA ASP A 3 -9.59 -22.33 -10.91
C ASP A 3 -8.24 -22.02 -10.26
N LEU A 4 -7.99 -20.73 -10.01
CA LEU A 4 -6.76 -20.21 -9.41
C LEU A 4 -7.00 -19.60 -8.03
N THR A 5 -8.23 -19.61 -7.53
CA THR A 5 -8.62 -18.89 -6.30
C THR A 5 -7.91 -19.39 -5.05
N GLY A 6 -7.50 -20.67 -5.03
CA GLY A 6 -6.76 -21.27 -3.92
C GLY A 6 -5.25 -20.98 -3.93
N ILE A 7 -4.71 -20.35 -4.99
CA ILE A 7 -3.28 -20.04 -5.06
C ILE A 7 -2.98 -18.78 -4.25
N PRO A 8 -2.09 -18.84 -3.24
CA PRO A 8 -1.70 -17.65 -2.49
C PRO A 8 -0.96 -16.63 -3.36
N VAL A 9 -1.20 -15.35 -3.09
CA VAL A 9 -0.60 -14.24 -3.83
C VAL A 9 0.76 -13.86 -3.22
N VAL A 10 1.75 -13.72 -4.09
CA VAL A 10 3.01 -13.04 -3.79
C VAL A 10 2.96 -11.66 -4.42
N ASP A 11 2.76 -10.64 -3.59
CA ASP A 11 2.81 -9.25 -4.04
C ASP A 11 4.27 -8.78 -4.06
N ASN A 12 4.84 -8.77 -5.27
CA ASN A 12 6.26 -8.48 -5.48
C ASN A 12 6.60 -6.98 -5.40
N HIS A 13 5.60 -6.09 -5.32
CA HIS A 13 5.87 -4.67 -5.11
C HIS A 13 4.64 -3.95 -4.56
N CYS A 14 4.70 -3.58 -3.28
CA CYS A 14 3.67 -2.79 -2.64
C CYS A 14 4.26 -1.78 -1.66
N HIS A 15 3.39 -0.92 -1.13
CA HIS A 15 3.75 0.11 -0.15
C HIS A 15 3.21 -0.20 1.24
N PRO A 16 3.90 0.27 2.29
CA PRO A 16 3.36 0.23 3.63
C PRO A 16 1.98 0.92 3.74
N VAL A 17 1.09 0.31 4.50
CA VAL A 17 -0.24 0.86 4.79
C VAL A 17 -0.10 2.01 5.80
N LEU A 18 -0.86 3.10 5.63
CA LEU A 18 -0.89 4.21 6.57
C LEU A 18 -1.53 3.80 7.91
N LEU A 19 -1.04 4.35 9.02
CA LEU A 19 -1.51 4.09 10.38
C LEU A 19 -2.97 4.52 10.59
N ASN A 20 -3.36 5.64 9.98
CA ASN A 20 -4.74 6.09 9.97
C ASN A 20 -5.43 5.61 8.70
N GLN A 21 -6.43 4.73 8.87
CA GLN A 21 -7.25 4.22 7.77
C GLN A 21 -8.69 4.74 7.82
N HIS A 22 -9.02 5.71 8.69
CA HIS A 22 -10.29 6.40 8.63
C HIS A 22 -10.25 7.42 7.49
N LEU A 23 -11.15 7.26 6.52
CA LEU A 23 -11.18 8.08 5.31
C LEU A 23 -12.56 8.69 5.09
N ASP A 24 -12.59 9.92 4.57
CA ASP A 24 -13.78 10.44 3.90
C ASP A 24 -13.84 9.97 2.42
N GLY A 25 -14.92 10.33 1.71
CA GLY A 25 -15.12 9.95 0.32
C GLY A 25 -14.06 10.50 -0.63
N VAL A 26 -13.57 11.72 -0.42
CA VAL A 26 -12.55 12.33 -1.28
C VAL A 26 -11.22 11.63 -1.10
N GLN A 27 -10.81 11.37 0.14
CA GLN A 27 -9.60 10.62 0.46
C GLN A 27 -9.64 9.19 -0.09
N PHE A 28 -10.78 8.52 0.06
CA PHE A 28 -10.97 7.17 -0.43
C PHE A 28 -10.86 7.09 -1.96
N ARG A 29 -11.47 8.04 -2.68
CA ARG A 29 -11.32 8.17 -4.14
C ARG A 29 -9.91 8.58 -4.55
N GLY A 30 -9.23 9.37 -3.72
CA GLY A 30 -7.83 9.75 -3.90
C GLY A 30 -6.90 8.55 -4.02
N TYR A 31 -7.17 7.44 -3.32
CA TYR A 31 -6.39 6.20 -3.46
C TYR A 31 -6.61 5.45 -4.78
N CYS A 32 -7.50 5.92 -5.65
CA CYS A 32 -7.74 5.35 -6.97
C CYS A 32 -7.12 6.19 -8.11
N THR A 33 -6.25 7.15 -7.78
CA THR A 33 -5.57 8.01 -8.76
C THR A 33 -4.17 8.40 -8.30
N GLU A 34 -3.27 8.62 -9.26
CA GLU A 34 -1.96 9.25 -9.03
C GLU A 34 -2.02 10.78 -9.16
N ALA A 35 -3.17 11.33 -9.58
CA ALA A 35 -3.35 12.77 -9.72
C ALA A 35 -3.45 13.45 -8.35
N THR A 36 -2.72 14.55 -8.19
CA THR A 36 -2.68 15.30 -6.92
C THR A 36 -3.78 16.36 -6.81
N ASP A 37 -4.43 16.71 -7.91
CA ASP A 37 -5.52 17.69 -7.90
C ASP A 37 -6.83 17.02 -7.43
N ALA A 38 -7.48 17.62 -6.44
CA ALA A 38 -8.70 17.10 -5.82
C ALA A 38 -9.84 16.90 -6.83
N ILE A 39 -9.85 17.66 -7.94
CA ILE A 39 -10.88 17.51 -8.99
C ILE A 39 -10.95 16.09 -9.55
N PHE A 40 -9.83 15.36 -9.57
CA PHE A 40 -9.82 13.98 -10.01
C PHE A 40 -10.59 13.08 -9.06
N ALA A 41 -10.29 13.19 -7.77
CA ALA A 41 -11.00 12.42 -6.75
C ALA A 41 -12.48 12.81 -6.71
N GLU A 42 -12.82 14.09 -6.85
CA GLU A 42 -14.18 14.60 -6.75
C GLU A 42 -15.05 14.28 -7.96
N GLU A 43 -14.54 14.51 -9.18
CA GLU A 43 -15.36 14.48 -10.40
C GLU A 43 -15.05 13.30 -11.33
N HIS A 44 -13.79 12.84 -11.37
CA HIS A 44 -13.36 11.87 -12.38
C HIS A 44 -13.39 10.43 -11.87
N ILE A 45 -12.88 10.16 -10.67
CA ILE A 45 -12.81 8.82 -10.09
C ILE A 45 -14.16 8.12 -9.96
N PRO A 46 -15.27 8.80 -9.56
CA PRO A 46 -16.60 8.18 -9.52
C PRO A 46 -17.05 7.55 -10.85
N ASN A 47 -16.51 8.03 -11.97
CA ASN A 47 -16.88 7.62 -13.32
C ASN A 47 -15.95 6.56 -13.91
N THR A 48 -14.93 6.09 -13.17
CA THR A 48 -13.98 5.09 -13.67
C THR A 48 -14.50 3.67 -13.50
N VAL A 49 -14.19 2.80 -14.47
CA VAL A 49 -14.56 1.37 -14.41
C VAL A 49 -13.94 0.69 -13.20
N TYR A 50 -12.69 1.03 -12.86
CA TYR A 50 -12.00 0.49 -11.69
C TYR A 50 -12.74 0.82 -10.40
N TYR A 51 -13.12 2.09 -10.20
CA TYR A 51 -13.81 2.51 -8.98
C TYR A 51 -15.20 1.86 -8.83
N LEU A 52 -15.98 1.82 -9.91
CA LEU A 52 -17.28 1.15 -9.92
C LEU A 52 -17.16 -0.36 -9.64
N TRP A 53 -16.10 -1.00 -10.14
CA TRP A 53 -15.79 -2.39 -9.84
C TRP A 53 -15.35 -2.56 -8.38
N LEU A 54 -14.51 -1.67 -7.85
CA LEU A 54 -14.05 -1.69 -6.47
C LEU A 54 -15.22 -1.60 -5.49
N LEU A 55 -16.14 -0.64 -5.68
CA LEU A 55 -17.35 -0.51 -4.85
C LEU A 55 -18.19 -1.79 -4.87
N ARG A 56 -18.31 -2.44 -6.04
CA ARG A 56 -18.98 -3.74 -6.15
C ARG A 56 -18.29 -4.83 -5.35
N GLN A 57 -16.96 -4.94 -5.42
CA GLN A 57 -16.22 -5.95 -4.66
C GLN A 57 -16.29 -5.69 -3.15
N MET A 58 -16.17 -4.42 -2.74
CA MET A 58 -16.24 -4.04 -1.33
C MET A 58 -17.63 -4.26 -0.74
N ALA A 59 -18.71 -3.96 -1.47
CA ALA A 59 -20.07 -4.28 -1.02
C ALA A 59 -20.27 -5.78 -0.78
N ILE A 60 -19.76 -6.63 -1.67
CA ILE A 60 -19.79 -8.09 -1.51
C ILE A 60 -18.97 -8.50 -0.28
N PHE A 61 -17.77 -7.94 -0.15
CA PHE A 61 -16.84 -8.28 0.93
C PHE A 61 -17.37 -7.90 2.32
N TYR A 62 -17.90 -6.69 2.46
CA TYR A 62 -18.47 -6.20 3.71
C TYR A 62 -19.93 -6.63 3.96
N GLY A 63 -20.58 -7.22 2.95
CA GLY A 63 -21.99 -7.63 3.04
C GLY A 63 -22.94 -6.45 3.19
N CYS A 64 -22.67 -5.33 2.53
CA CYS A 64 -23.45 -4.09 2.61
C CYS A 64 -23.99 -3.64 1.24
N GLU A 65 -24.71 -2.52 1.22
CA GLU A 65 -25.19 -1.91 -0.02
C GLU A 65 -24.02 -1.44 -0.90
N ARG A 66 -24.27 -1.39 -2.22
CA ARG A 66 -23.27 -1.02 -3.23
C ARG A 66 -23.28 0.48 -3.50
N ASP A 67 -23.05 1.24 -2.44
CA ASP A 67 -22.88 2.69 -2.42
C ASP A 67 -21.66 3.05 -1.57
N GLU A 68 -21.00 4.14 -1.93
CA GLU A 68 -19.74 4.55 -1.29
C GLU A 68 -19.92 4.90 0.20
N GLU A 69 -21.01 5.59 0.53
CA GLU A 69 -21.28 6.08 1.89
C GLU A 69 -21.40 4.91 2.87
N THR A 70 -22.24 3.93 2.56
CA THR A 70 -22.43 2.72 3.39
C THR A 70 -21.14 1.91 3.50
N ILE A 71 -20.40 1.76 2.40
CA ILE A 71 -19.12 1.04 2.41
C ILE A 71 -18.12 1.74 3.35
N LEU A 72 -17.99 3.06 3.27
CA LEU A 72 -17.10 3.83 4.14
C LEU A 72 -17.54 3.80 5.60
N GLU A 73 -18.85 3.87 5.87
CA GLU A 73 -19.36 3.72 7.24
C GLU A 73 -19.00 2.38 7.86
N VAL A 74 -19.16 1.27 7.12
CA VAL A 74 -18.80 -0.07 7.60
C VAL A 74 -17.30 -0.17 7.79
N ARG A 75 -16.52 0.29 6.81
CA ARG A 75 -15.06 0.26 6.83
C ARG A 75 -14.48 1.08 7.98
N ASN A 76 -15.00 2.29 8.23
CA ASN A 76 -14.50 3.20 9.27
C ASN A 76 -14.89 2.80 10.70
N LYS A 77 -15.83 1.86 10.87
CA LYS A 77 -16.12 1.25 12.18
C LYS A 77 -15.05 0.24 12.61
N LEU A 78 -14.23 -0.25 11.68
CA LEU A 78 -13.14 -1.18 11.99
C LEU A 78 -11.91 -0.41 12.48
N ALA A 79 -11.28 -0.93 13.54
CA ALA A 79 -9.94 -0.47 13.91
C ALA A 79 -8.95 -0.80 12.78
N THR A 80 -7.94 0.05 12.58
CA THR A 80 -6.99 -0.09 11.46
C THR A 80 -6.35 -1.49 11.40
N ASP A 81 -5.89 -2.02 12.54
CA ASP A 81 -5.30 -3.38 12.59
C ASP A 81 -6.30 -4.44 12.11
N ALA A 82 -7.54 -4.41 12.62
CA ALA A 82 -8.58 -5.38 12.25
C ALA A 82 -8.92 -5.31 10.76
N LEU A 83 -8.95 -4.10 10.19
CA LEU A 83 -9.15 -3.89 8.76
C LEU A 83 -8.02 -4.52 7.93
N ILE A 84 -6.75 -4.28 8.29
CA ILE A 84 -5.59 -4.84 7.59
C ILE A 84 -5.63 -6.37 7.65
N GLU A 85 -5.86 -6.94 8.84
CA GLU A 85 -6.02 -8.39 9.00
C GLU A 85 -7.11 -8.92 8.07
N HIS A 86 -8.29 -8.30 8.08
CA HIS A 86 -9.45 -8.74 7.31
C HIS A 86 -9.18 -8.73 5.80
N LEU A 87 -8.61 -7.64 5.28
CA LEU A 87 -8.29 -7.48 3.86
C LEU A 87 -7.18 -8.44 3.41
N PHE A 88 -6.09 -8.57 4.17
CA PHE A 88 -4.97 -9.43 3.78
C PHE A 88 -5.34 -10.90 3.78
N ARG A 89 -6.18 -11.33 4.73
CA ARG A 89 -6.72 -12.69 4.74
C ARG A 89 -7.63 -12.96 3.54
N ALA A 90 -8.49 -12.02 3.19
CA ALA A 90 -9.40 -12.14 2.06
C ALA A 90 -8.66 -12.21 0.72
N ALA A 91 -7.56 -11.48 0.59
CA ALA A 91 -6.71 -11.47 -0.60
C ALA A 91 -5.79 -12.70 -0.72
N ASN A 92 -5.80 -13.63 0.26
CA ASN A 92 -4.96 -14.83 0.27
C ASN A 92 -3.46 -14.51 0.06
N ILE A 93 -2.96 -13.47 0.73
CA ILE A 93 -1.56 -13.03 0.60
C ILE A 93 -0.63 -14.00 1.35
N ASP A 94 0.37 -14.54 0.65
CA ASP A 94 1.47 -15.29 1.24
C ASP A 94 2.68 -14.41 1.54
N THR A 95 3.04 -13.51 0.61
CA THR A 95 4.23 -12.69 0.72
C THR A 95 3.99 -11.26 0.21
N LEU A 96 4.53 -10.28 0.94
CA LEU A 96 4.60 -8.86 0.58
C LEU A 96 6.06 -8.43 0.43
N VAL A 97 6.40 -7.83 -0.70
CA VAL A 97 7.68 -7.14 -0.93
C VAL A 97 7.41 -5.63 -0.89
N LEU A 98 7.69 -5.04 0.27
CA LEU A 98 7.32 -3.69 0.62
C LEU A 98 8.45 -2.71 0.32
N ASP A 99 8.14 -1.63 -0.39
CA ASP A 99 9.02 -0.48 -0.56
C ASP A 99 8.74 0.56 0.55
N PRO A 100 9.57 0.64 1.60
CA PRO A 100 9.36 1.54 2.72
C PRO A 100 9.86 2.97 2.43
N ALA A 101 10.27 3.28 1.20
CA ALA A 101 10.68 4.63 0.83
C ALA A 101 9.49 5.56 0.53
N TYR A 102 8.28 5.02 0.44
CA TYR A 102 7.04 5.76 0.28
C TYR A 102 5.83 4.94 0.77
N PRO A 103 4.87 5.53 1.49
CA PRO A 103 4.87 6.87 2.08
C PRO A 103 5.89 7.02 3.23
N PRO A 104 6.00 8.20 3.89
CA PRO A 104 6.91 8.38 5.02
C PRO A 104 6.72 7.35 6.13
N ASN A 105 7.82 6.75 6.60
CA ASN A 105 7.80 5.69 7.59
C ASN A 105 7.13 6.08 8.93
N SER A 106 7.12 7.36 9.29
CA SER A 106 6.47 7.86 10.51
C SER A 106 4.94 7.75 10.47
N GLU A 107 4.37 7.60 9.29
CA GLU A 107 2.92 7.57 9.07
C GLU A 107 2.40 6.18 8.69
N CYS A 108 3.31 5.20 8.57
CA CYS A 108 3.01 3.87 8.05
C CYS A 108 3.28 2.76 9.07
N TYR A 109 2.62 1.63 8.87
CA TYR A 109 3.01 0.38 9.51
C TYR A 109 4.40 -0.06 9.05
N THR A 110 5.17 -0.68 9.94
CA THR A 110 6.40 -1.34 9.52
C THR A 110 6.08 -2.62 8.75
N PRO A 111 6.95 -3.05 7.82
CA PRO A 111 6.82 -4.34 7.15
C PRO A 111 6.65 -5.51 8.12
N GLU A 112 7.37 -5.51 9.24
CA GLU A 112 7.24 -6.54 10.26
C GLU A 112 5.84 -6.58 10.87
N ARG A 113 5.23 -5.42 11.16
CA ARG A 113 3.88 -5.36 11.70
C ARG A 113 2.83 -5.78 10.67
N MET A 114 3.01 -5.39 9.40
CA MET A 114 2.12 -5.84 8.31
C MET A 114 2.17 -7.35 8.12
N GLY A 115 3.35 -7.96 8.17
CA GLY A 115 3.51 -9.41 8.12
C GLY A 115 2.81 -10.12 9.28
N GLN A 116 2.89 -9.56 10.49
CA GLN A 116 2.17 -10.08 11.67
C GLN A 116 0.65 -10.03 11.49
N LEU A 117 0.09 -8.88 11.06
CA LEU A 117 -1.35 -8.71 10.85
C LEU A 117 -1.86 -9.61 9.73
N GLY A 118 -1.18 -9.64 8.58
CA GLY A 118 -1.55 -10.50 7.45
C GLY A 118 -1.33 -12.00 7.70
N ARG A 119 -0.51 -12.34 8.70
CA ARG A 119 0.10 -13.66 8.90
C ARG A 119 0.73 -14.17 7.60
N CYS A 120 1.50 -13.29 6.97
CA CYS A 120 2.19 -13.49 5.71
C CYS A 120 3.67 -13.11 5.89
N ARG A 121 4.51 -13.50 4.95
CA ARG A 121 5.90 -13.04 4.90
C ARG A 121 5.90 -11.58 4.45
N ALA A 122 6.68 -10.73 5.11
CA ALA A 122 6.91 -9.36 4.69
C ALA A 122 8.42 -9.11 4.59
N VAL A 123 8.87 -8.61 3.44
CA VAL A 123 10.28 -8.26 3.19
C VAL A 123 10.39 -6.84 2.67
N LYS A 124 11.54 -6.21 2.89
CA LYS A 124 11.82 -4.84 2.46
C LYS A 124 12.51 -4.83 1.10
N MET A 125 12.05 -3.96 0.22
CA MET A 125 12.74 -3.56 -1.00
C MET A 125 13.65 -2.35 -0.68
N LEU A 126 14.85 -2.35 -1.23
CA LEU A 126 15.73 -1.19 -1.19
C LEU A 126 15.46 -0.30 -2.42
N ARG A 127 14.86 0.89 -2.20
CA ARG A 127 14.77 1.92 -3.25
C ARG A 127 16.12 2.62 -3.41
N LEU A 128 16.71 2.52 -4.59
CA LEU A 128 18.08 2.98 -4.84
C LEU A 128 18.18 4.51 -4.85
N GLU A 129 17.15 5.17 -5.37
CA GLU A 129 17.10 6.62 -5.55
C GLU A 129 17.13 7.35 -4.20
N THR A 130 16.41 6.84 -3.20
CA THR A 130 16.40 7.45 -1.86
C THR A 130 17.71 7.22 -1.11
N LEU A 131 18.36 6.06 -1.31
CA LEU A 131 19.71 5.82 -0.82
C LEU A 131 20.70 6.83 -1.47
N MET A 132 20.65 6.98 -2.78
CA MET A 132 21.52 7.93 -3.51
C MET A 132 21.28 9.37 -3.04
N GLN A 133 20.02 9.80 -2.93
CA GLN A 133 19.65 11.12 -2.43
C GLN A 133 20.23 11.40 -1.03
N GLN A 134 20.16 10.41 -0.13
CA GLN A 134 20.74 10.54 1.21
C GLN A 134 22.26 10.68 1.16
N LEU A 135 22.94 9.89 0.33
CA LEU A 135 24.40 9.92 0.23
C LEU A 135 24.91 11.23 -0.38
N ILE A 136 24.25 11.77 -1.41
CA ILE A 136 24.62 13.06 -2.03
C ILE A 136 24.56 14.21 -1.02
N LEU A 137 23.62 14.16 -0.06
CA LEU A 137 23.51 15.19 0.98
C LEU A 137 24.57 15.04 2.10
N GLN A 138 25.12 13.84 2.28
CA GLN A 138 26.05 13.52 3.35
C GLN A 138 27.52 13.67 2.95
N TYR A 139 27.83 13.52 1.66
CA TYR A 139 29.19 13.49 1.15
C TYR A 139 29.38 14.50 0.02
N GLY A 140 30.47 15.27 0.08
CA GLY A 140 30.76 16.33 -0.89
C GLY A 140 31.57 15.87 -2.12
N ASP A 141 32.10 14.65 -2.08
CA ASP A 141 32.87 14.05 -3.18
C ASP A 141 32.05 12.96 -3.88
N PHE A 142 32.11 12.92 -5.22
CA PHE A 142 31.31 12.01 -6.02
C PHE A 142 31.79 10.55 -5.93
N ASP A 143 33.10 10.33 -5.92
CA ASP A 143 33.65 8.98 -5.86
C ASP A 143 33.33 8.35 -4.49
N ASP A 144 33.40 9.15 -3.41
CA ASP A 144 32.94 8.75 -2.07
C ASP A 144 31.46 8.34 -2.05
N VAL A 145 30.58 9.06 -2.76
CA VAL A 145 29.16 8.72 -2.88
C VAL A 145 28.97 7.39 -3.60
N VAL A 146 29.66 7.17 -4.73
CA VAL A 146 29.56 5.96 -5.54
C VAL A 146 30.06 4.73 -4.77
N ASP A 147 31.18 4.84 -4.06
CA ASP A 147 31.74 3.74 -3.27
C ASP A 147 30.81 3.33 -2.13
N ARG A 148 30.20 4.32 -1.45
CA ARG A 148 29.24 4.07 -0.37
C ARG A 148 27.93 3.49 -0.89
N PHE A 149 27.43 3.99 -2.02
CA PHE A 149 26.25 3.45 -2.68
C PHE A 149 26.47 1.98 -3.05
N SER A 150 27.57 1.68 -3.74
CA SER A 150 27.93 0.30 -4.14
C SER A 150 28.07 -0.63 -2.95
N THR A 151 28.71 -0.14 -1.87
CA THR A 151 28.83 -0.89 -0.61
C THR A 151 27.47 -1.17 0.00
N ALA A 152 26.58 -0.19 0.08
CA ALA A 152 25.24 -0.36 0.64
C ALA A 152 24.39 -1.35 -0.18
N VAL A 153 24.40 -1.23 -1.51
CA VAL A 153 23.69 -2.15 -2.42
C VAL A 153 24.21 -3.58 -2.28
N SER A 154 25.53 -3.78 -2.26
CA SER A 154 26.15 -5.12 -2.11
C SER A 154 25.81 -5.81 -0.78
N ARG A 155 25.38 -5.05 0.23
CA ARG A 155 25.03 -5.54 1.56
C ARG A 155 23.51 -5.65 1.78
N ALA A 156 22.70 -5.25 0.82
CA ALA A 156 21.24 -5.38 0.89
C ALA A 156 20.86 -6.88 1.00
N ARG A 157 19.95 -7.20 1.92
CA ARG A 157 19.47 -8.55 2.21
C ARG A 157 17.96 -8.55 2.40
#